data_AF-A0A0H4VUZ1-F1
#
_entry.id   AF-A0A0H4VUZ1-F1
#
_cell.length_a   1.000
_cell.length_b   1.000
_cell.length_c   1.000
_cell.angle_alpha   90.00
_cell.angle_beta   90.00
_cell.angle_gamma   90.00
#
_symmetry.space_group_name_H-M   'P 1'
#
loop_
_entity.id
_entity.type
_entity.pdbx_description
1 polymer ?
#
loop_
_entity_poly.entity_id
_entity_poly.type
_entity_poly.pdbx_seq_one_letter_code
_entity_poly.pdbx_strand_id
1 'polypeptide(L)'
;MTRQDRLQAFVSLPVGNWVRQSAADQGESVSVFIRDLIVAAWHRDNAAKDRPVALDPARQNVFISVALDALLAGHPDASLRDRTHEAYRRRLERLGLAVSTQMGGNSHEA
;
A
#
# COMPACT_ATOMS: atom_id res chain seq x y z
N MET A 1 17.06 -10.38 30.43
CA MET A 1 16.66 -8.95 30.41
C MET A 1 16.96 -8.39 29.03
N THR A 2 15.96 -8.01 28.26
CA THR A 2 16.15 -7.40 26.93
C THR A 2 16.69 -5.98 27.12
N ARG A 3 17.86 -5.69 26.55
CA ARG A 3 18.50 -4.37 26.69
C ARG A 3 17.74 -3.38 25.80
N GLN A 4 17.03 -2.43 26.43
CA GLN A 4 16.39 -1.34 25.72
C GLN A 4 17.43 -0.25 25.42
N ASP A 5 17.42 0.25 24.18
CA ASP A 5 18.25 1.38 23.77
C ASP A 5 17.45 2.69 23.87
N ARG A 6 18.15 3.82 24.02
CA ARG A 6 17.54 5.16 24.14
C ARG A 6 17.85 6.00 22.92
N LEU A 7 16.82 6.39 22.19
CA LEU A 7 16.93 7.29 21.05
C LEU A 7 16.56 8.71 21.45
N GLN A 8 17.37 9.69 21.04
CA GLN A 8 17.06 11.11 21.13
C GLN A 8 16.92 11.68 19.72
N ALA A 9 15.88 12.46 19.49
CA ALA A 9 15.61 13.08 18.20
C ALA A 9 15.34 14.58 18.38
N PHE A 10 15.94 15.39 17.52
CA PHE A 10 15.61 16.80 17.42
C PHE A 10 14.44 16.97 16.46
N VAL A 11 13.38 17.61 16.95
CA VAL A 11 12.18 17.92 16.17
C VAL A 11 11.87 19.41 16.27
N SER A 12 11.17 19.96 15.28
CA SER A 12 10.69 21.32 15.36
C SER A 12 9.69 21.50 16.50
N LEU A 13 9.56 22.72 17.02
CA LEU A 13 8.64 23.03 18.11
C LEU A 13 7.18 22.59 17.82
N PRO A 14 6.62 22.82 16.61
CA PRO A 14 5.27 22.35 16.29
C PRO A 14 5.11 20.84 16.40
N VAL A 15 6.09 20.07 15.91
CA VAL A 15 6.06 18.60 15.98
C VAL A 15 6.14 18.14 17.43
N GLY A 16 7.04 18.73 18.23
CA GLY A 16 7.15 18.40 19.65
C GLY A 16 5.86 18.68 20.43
N ASN A 17 5.16 19.76 20.11
CA ASN A 17 3.88 20.10 20.74
C ASN A 17 2.78 19.12 20.31
N TRP A 18 2.70 18.80 19.02
CA TRP A 18 1.74 17.83 18.50
C TRP A 18 1.93 16.44 19.15
N VAL A 19 3.16 15.98 19.31
CA VAL A 19 3.48 14.72 19.99
C VAL A 19 3.02 14.72 21.44
N ARG A 20 3.30 15.80 22.18
CA ARG A 20 2.88 15.94 23.58
C ARG A 20 1.36 15.92 23.72
N GLN A 21 0.66 16.65 22.85
CA GLN A 21 -0.80 16.68 22.86
C GLN A 21 -1.38 15.31 22.53
N SER A 22 -0.88 14.66 21.48
CA SER A 22 -1.38 13.33 21.06
C SER A 22 -1.20 12.27 22.15
N ALA A 23 -0.07 12.29 22.87
CA ALA A 23 0.15 11.40 24.01
C ALA A 23 -0.83 11.69 25.16
N ALA A 24 -1.07 12.97 25.46
CA ALA A 24 -2.03 13.37 26.49
C ALA A 24 -3.47 12.97 26.14
N ASP A 25 -3.88 13.12 24.88
CA ASP A 25 -5.22 12.72 24.39
C ASP A 25 -5.45 11.21 24.52
N GLN A 26 -4.37 10.41 24.47
CA GLN A 26 -4.39 8.96 24.63
C GLN A 26 -4.20 8.51 26.10
N GLY A 27 -3.90 9.43 27.02
CA GLY A 27 -3.64 9.11 28.42
C GLY A 27 -2.30 8.37 28.65
N GLU A 28 -1.34 8.54 27.75
CA GLU A 28 -0.07 7.81 27.76
C GLU A 28 1.14 8.75 27.85
N SER A 29 2.32 8.20 28.13
CA SER A 29 3.55 8.98 28.14
C SER A 29 4.04 9.25 26.71
N VAL A 30 4.73 10.37 26.52
CA VAL A 30 5.35 10.73 25.24
C VAL A 30 6.30 9.63 24.72
N SER A 31 7.03 8.97 25.61
CA SER A 31 7.96 7.90 25.23
C SER A 31 7.24 6.65 24.74
N VAL A 32 6.08 6.32 25.32
CA VAL A 32 5.22 5.22 24.86
C VAL A 32 4.66 5.55 23.48
N PHE A 33 4.04 6.71 23.34
CA PHE A 33 3.47 7.16 22.07
C PHE A 33 4.50 7.16 20.92
N ILE A 34 5.69 7.74 21.15
CA ILE A 34 6.76 7.75 20.14
C ILE A 34 7.28 6.34 19.85
N ARG A 35 7.48 5.51 20.88
CA ARG A 35 7.93 4.13 20.69
C ARG A 35 6.95 3.38 19.80
N ASP A 36 5.66 3.49 20.04
CA ASP A 36 4.65 2.73 19.32
C ASP A 36 4.56 3.17 17.85
N LEU A 37 4.73 4.47 17.58
CA LEU A 37 4.90 4.98 16.21
C LEU A 37 6.14 4.40 15.52
N ILE A 38 7.28 4.36 16.20
CA ILE A 38 8.54 3.83 15.65
C ILE A 38 8.43 2.32 15.40
N VAL A 39 7.86 1.57 16.34
CA VAL A 39 7.66 0.12 16.23
C VAL A 39 6.68 -0.21 15.10
N ALA A 40 5.59 0.54 14.97
CA ALA A 40 4.64 0.38 13.87
C ALA A 40 5.28 0.69 12.50
N ALA A 41 6.11 1.73 12.41
CA ALA A 41 6.87 2.03 11.20
C ALA A 41 7.87 0.90 10.87
N TRP A 42 8.64 0.45 11.87
CA TRP A 42 9.59 -0.64 11.71
C TRP A 42 8.91 -1.94 11.24
N HIS A 43 7.76 -2.30 11.82
CA HIS A 43 7.01 -3.47 11.39
C HIS A 43 6.52 -3.34 9.95
N ARG A 44 6.01 -2.18 9.52
CA ARG A 44 5.59 -1.98 8.12
C ARG A 44 6.75 -2.20 7.15
N ASP A 45 7.93 -1.68 7.47
CA ASP A 45 9.09 -1.72 6.58
C ASP A 45 9.83 -3.06 6.60
N ASN A 46 9.78 -3.79 7.72
CA ASN A 46 10.49 -5.06 7.88
C ASN A 46 9.58 -6.29 7.68
N ALA A 47 8.27 -6.18 7.91
CA ALA A 47 7.33 -7.24 7.51
C ALA A 47 7.27 -7.43 5.98
N ALA A 48 7.67 -6.44 5.20
CA ALA A 48 7.85 -6.57 3.76
C ALA A 48 9.08 -7.42 3.37
N LYS A 49 10.11 -7.49 4.23
CA LYS A 49 11.34 -8.25 3.96
C LYS A 49 11.22 -9.74 4.30
N ASP A 50 10.44 -10.07 5.32
CA ASP A 50 10.18 -11.46 5.74
C ASP A 50 8.97 -12.10 5.03
N ARG A 51 8.33 -11.36 4.12
CA ARG A 51 7.19 -11.82 3.38
C ARG A 51 7.64 -12.91 2.39
N PRO A 52 7.07 -14.13 2.45
CA PRO A 52 7.27 -15.13 1.40
C PRO A 52 7.11 -14.49 0.04
N VAL A 53 7.95 -14.85 -0.91
CA VAL A 53 7.91 -14.28 -2.27
C VAL A 53 6.52 -14.42 -2.93
N ALA A 54 5.74 -15.44 -2.54
CA ALA A 54 4.35 -15.65 -2.97
C ALA A 54 3.34 -14.64 -2.38
N LEU A 55 3.71 -13.92 -1.32
CA LEU A 55 2.89 -12.91 -0.64
C LEU A 55 3.28 -11.47 -1.01
N ASP A 56 4.33 -11.29 -1.83
CA ASP A 56 4.70 -9.99 -2.39
C ASP A 56 3.52 -9.38 -3.17
N PRO A 57 3.02 -8.18 -2.77
CA PRO A 57 1.87 -7.55 -3.42
C PRO A 57 2.04 -7.38 -4.93
N ALA A 58 3.26 -7.10 -5.40
CA ALA A 58 3.50 -6.92 -6.83
C ALA A 58 3.29 -8.24 -7.59
N ARG A 59 3.89 -9.34 -7.11
CA ARG A 59 3.69 -10.68 -7.69
C ARG A 59 2.25 -11.16 -7.58
N GLN A 60 1.57 -10.90 -6.47
CA GLN A 60 0.15 -11.25 -6.31
C GLN A 60 -0.73 -10.49 -7.30
N ASN A 61 -0.50 -9.19 -7.49
CA ASN A 61 -1.26 -8.39 -8.45
C ASN A 61 -1.07 -8.90 -9.89
N VAL A 62 0.16 -9.26 -10.27
CA VAL A 62 0.44 -9.85 -11.58
C VAL A 62 -0.23 -11.22 -11.72
N PHE A 63 -0.16 -12.07 -10.70
CA PHE A 63 -0.83 -13.37 -10.74
C PHE A 63 -2.35 -13.24 -10.88
N ILE A 64 -2.97 -12.33 -10.12
CA ILE A 64 -4.42 -12.08 -10.17
C ILE A 64 -4.83 -11.58 -11.55
N SER A 65 -4.08 -10.65 -12.15
CA SER A 65 -4.43 -10.12 -13.48
C SER A 65 -4.33 -11.21 -14.55
N VAL A 66 -3.27 -12.02 -14.54
CA VAL A 66 -3.08 -13.14 -15.49
C VAL A 66 -4.14 -14.23 -15.28
N ALA A 67 -4.43 -14.61 -14.03
CA ALA A 67 -5.44 -15.61 -13.72
C ALA A 67 -6.84 -15.17 -14.14
N LEU A 68 -7.21 -13.91 -13.89
CA LEU A 68 -8.47 -13.34 -14.33
C LEU A 68 -8.57 -13.36 -15.86
N ASP A 69 -7.51 -12.97 -16.56
CA ASP A 69 -7.50 -12.96 -18.02
C ASP A 69 -7.65 -14.37 -18.61
N ALA A 70 -6.96 -15.36 -18.05
CA ALA A 70 -7.09 -16.76 -18.46
C ALA A 70 -8.51 -17.30 -18.23
N LEU A 71 -9.14 -16.95 -17.10
CA LEU A 71 -10.53 -17.34 -16.79
C LEU A 71 -11.53 -16.70 -17.77
N LEU A 72 -11.33 -15.42 -18.12
CA LEU A 72 -12.19 -14.70 -19.06
C LEU A 72 -12.00 -15.17 -20.50
N ALA A 73 -10.76 -15.49 -20.91
CA ALA A 73 -10.45 -15.99 -22.25
C ALA A 73 -11.02 -17.39 -22.51
N GLY A 74 -11.11 -18.24 -21.48
CA GLY A 74 -11.73 -19.56 -21.57
C GLY A 74 -13.26 -19.56 -21.45
N HIS A 75 -13.89 -18.39 -21.25
CA HIS A 75 -15.32 -18.31 -20.99
C HIS A 75 -16.15 -18.38 -22.29
N PRO A 76 -17.30 -19.09 -22.33
CA PRO A 76 -18.13 -19.21 -23.53
C PRO A 76 -18.69 -17.87 -24.05
N ASP A 77 -18.89 -16.91 -23.15
CA ASP A 77 -19.28 -15.54 -23.49
C ASP A 77 -18.05 -14.66 -23.74
N ALA A 78 -17.78 -14.40 -25.02
CA ALA A 78 -16.66 -13.57 -25.48
C ALA A 78 -16.76 -12.10 -25.04
N SER A 79 -17.96 -11.60 -24.72
CA SER A 79 -18.17 -10.21 -24.27
C SER A 79 -17.87 -10.00 -22.79
N LEU A 80 -17.72 -11.09 -22.02
CA LEU A 80 -17.55 -11.02 -20.57
C LEU A 80 -16.25 -10.31 -20.18
N ARG A 81 -15.19 -10.49 -20.99
CA ARG A 81 -13.89 -9.85 -20.77
C ARG A 81 -14.03 -8.32 -20.79
N ASP A 82 -14.59 -7.77 -21.85
CA ASP A 82 -14.76 -6.31 -22.02
C ASP A 82 -15.63 -5.71 -20.92
N ARG A 83 -16.78 -6.35 -20.60
CA ARG A 83 -17.68 -5.91 -19.53
C ARG A 83 -16.99 -5.89 -18.16
N THR A 84 -16.10 -6.84 -17.90
CA THR A 84 -15.32 -6.91 -16.66
C THR A 84 -14.32 -5.75 -16.57
N HIS A 85 -13.60 -5.44 -17.66
CA HIS A 85 -12.69 -4.30 -17.70
C HIS A 85 -13.43 -2.95 -17.55
N GLU A 86 -14.59 -2.79 -18.17
CA GLU A 86 -15.42 -1.58 -18.01
C GLU A 86 -15.96 -1.42 -16.58
N ALA A 87 -16.39 -2.51 -15.95
CA ALA A 87 -16.83 -2.49 -14.56
C ALA A 87 -15.67 -2.12 -13.61
N TYR A 88 -14.47 -2.63 -13.88
CA TYR A 88 -13.26 -2.28 -13.14
C TYR A 88 -12.93 -0.79 -13.28
N ARG A 89 -12.92 -0.26 -14.51
CA ARG A 89 -12.68 1.17 -14.78
C ARG A 89 -13.65 2.07 -14.02
N ARG A 90 -14.96 1.80 -14.12
CA ARG A 90 -16.00 2.54 -13.38
C ARG A 90 -15.79 2.50 -11.86
N ARG A 91 -15.27 1.39 -11.32
CA ARG A 91 -15.03 1.26 -9.89
C ARG A 91 -13.80 2.05 -9.43
N LEU A 92 -12.75 2.09 -10.26
CA LEU A 92 -11.58 2.94 -10.00
C LEU A 92 -11.97 4.43 -10.00
N GLU A 93 -12.76 4.87 -10.97
CA GLU A 93 -13.27 6.25 -11.05
C GLU A 93 -14.07 6.63 -9.80
N ARG A 94 -14.98 5.76 -9.33
CA ARG A 94 -15.75 5.99 -8.10
C ARG A 94 -14.89 6.11 -6.84
N LEU A 95 -13.71 5.48 -6.84
CA LEU A 95 -12.78 5.49 -5.71
C LEU A 95 -11.73 6.60 -5.83
N GLY A 96 -11.76 7.43 -6.87
CA GLY A 96 -10.76 8.48 -7.12
C GLY A 96 -9.38 7.92 -7.47
N LEU A 97 -9.29 6.65 -7.85
CA LEU A 97 -8.05 6.00 -8.27
C LEU A 97 -7.89 6.24 -9.77
N ALA A 98 -7.12 7.24 -10.16
CA ALA A 98 -6.95 7.64 -11.56
C ALA A 98 -6.43 6.47 -12.42
N VAL A 99 -7.14 6.16 -13.51
CA VAL A 99 -6.63 5.26 -14.56
C VAL A 99 -5.67 6.07 -15.41
N SER A 100 -4.36 5.88 -15.21
CA SER A 100 -3.34 6.40 -16.12
C SER A 100 -3.52 5.71 -17.48
N THR A 101 -4.13 6.38 -18.44
CA THR A 101 -4.34 5.85 -19.81
C THR A 101 -3.08 5.87 -20.69
N GLN A 102 -1.88 5.97 -20.11
CA GLN A 102 -0.62 5.82 -20.84
C GLN A 102 -0.21 4.34 -20.94
N MET A 103 -0.99 3.57 -21.68
CA MET A 103 -0.53 2.32 -22.30
C MET A 103 -0.90 2.40 -23.79
N GLY A 104 -0.21 3.29 -24.49
CA GLY A 104 -0.15 3.34 -25.95
C GLY A 104 1.32 3.53 -26.30
N GLY A 105 1.98 2.44 -26.67
CA GLY A 105 3.37 2.48 -27.12
C GLY A 105 3.48 3.36 -28.35
N ASN A 106 4.34 4.37 -28.28
CA ASN A 106 4.89 4.99 -29.46
C ASN A 106 5.75 3.94 -30.17
N SER A 107 5.18 3.28 -31.16
CA SER A 107 5.90 2.47 -32.13
C SER A 107 5.21 2.62 -33.48
N HIS A 108 5.64 3.60 -34.26
CA HIS A 108 6.13 3.29 -35.61
C HIS A 108 6.95 4.45 -36.17
N GLU A 109 8.18 4.14 -36.56
CA GLU A 109 8.96 4.84 -37.56
C GLU A 109 8.19 4.92 -38.89
N ALA A 110 8.29 6.07 -39.57
CA ALA A 110 8.35 6.18 -41.03
C ALA A 110 8.96 7.54 -41.39
#